data_AF-A0A528DYH5-F1
#
_entry.id   AF-A0A528DYH5-F1
#
_cell.length_a   1.000
_cell.length_b   1.000
_cell.length_c   1.000
_cell.angle_alpha   90.00
_cell.angle_beta   90.00
_cell.angle_gamma   90.00
#
_symmetry.space_group_name_H-M   'P 1'
#
loop_
_entity.id
_entity.type
_entity.pdbx_description
1 polymer ?
#
loop_
_entity_poly.entity_id
_entity_poly.type
_entity_poly.pdbx_seq_one_letter_code
_entity_poly.pdbx_strand_id
1 'polypeptide(L)'
;MRRQFLTSTTALVLLLGVGQAYAGMDEAKAFLDAEIKDQSTLDRAGQEAEMQWFIDAAKPFVGMDIKVVSETITTHEYESKTLA
;
A
#
# COMPACT_ATOMS: atom_id res chain seq x y z
N MET A 1 -21.37 -34.82 4.45
CA MET A 1 -22.08 -33.87 3.57
C MET A 1 -22.18 -32.47 4.15
N ARG A 2 -22.95 -32.20 5.23
CA ARG A 2 -23.16 -30.83 5.75
C ARG A 2 -21.88 -30.08 6.17
N ARG A 3 -20.93 -30.77 6.81
CA ARG A 3 -19.59 -30.21 7.15
C ARG A 3 -18.73 -29.91 5.93
N GLN A 4 -18.82 -30.73 4.89
CA GLN A 4 -18.07 -30.53 3.64
C GLN A 4 -18.59 -29.30 2.88
N PHE A 5 -19.91 -29.11 2.83
CA PHE A 5 -20.52 -27.91 2.27
C PHE A 5 -20.08 -26.65 3.02
N LEU A 6 -20.14 -26.65 4.36
CA LEU A 6 -19.69 -25.52 5.19
C LEU A 6 -18.21 -25.19 4.97
N THR A 7 -17.32 -26.19 4.97
CA THR A 7 -15.89 -25.98 4.71
C THR A 7 -15.61 -25.47 3.30
N SER A 8 -16.34 -25.95 2.30
CA SER A 8 -16.20 -25.48 0.91
C SER A 8 -16.69 -24.05 0.74
N THR A 9 -17.79 -23.65 1.39
CA THR A 9 -18.26 -22.25 1.35
C THR A 9 -17.31 -21.30 2.05
N THR A 10 -16.74 -21.66 3.21
CA THR A 10 -15.79 -20.79 3.91
C THR A 10 -14.50 -20.62 3.10
N ALA A 11 -14.00 -21.69 2.46
CA ALA A 11 -12.84 -21.62 1.59
C ALA A 11 -13.07 -20.70 0.37
N LEU A 12 -14.27 -20.74 -0.23
CA LEU A 12 -14.62 -19.89 -1.36
C LEU A 12 -14.70 -18.40 -0.97
N VAL A 13 -15.27 -18.10 0.20
CA VAL A 13 -15.32 -16.73 0.74
C VAL A 13 -13.92 -16.20 1.06
N LEU A 14 -13.04 -17.04 1.61
CA LEU A 14 -11.63 -16.67 1.85
C LEU A 14 -10.87 -16.38 0.56
N LEU A 15 -11.10 -17.15 -0.50
CA LEU A 15 -10.48 -16.93 -1.82
C LEU A 15 -11.00 -15.67 -2.54
N LEU A 16 -12.24 -15.26 -2.27
CA LEU A 16 -12.83 -14.04 -2.83
C LEU A 16 -12.59 -12.79 -1.96
N GLY A 17 -12.26 -12.99 -0.67
CA GLY A 17 -12.03 -11.93 0.30
C GLY A 17 -10.60 -11.43 0.39
N VAL A 18 -9.67 -11.96 -0.43
CA VAL A 18 -8.31 -11.44 -0.50
C VAL A 18 -8.36 -10.07 -1.18
N GLY A 19 -8.42 -9.02 -0.37
CA GLY A 19 -8.42 -7.64 -0.84
C GLY A 19 -7.19 -7.40 -1.71
N GLN A 20 -7.41 -6.95 -2.94
CA GLN A 20 -6.35 -6.43 -3.79
C GLN A 20 -5.78 -5.18 -3.09
N ALA A 21 -4.47 -5.16 -2.86
CA ALA A 21 -3.79 -3.93 -2.47
C ALA A 21 -3.76 -3.02 -3.71
N TYR A 22 -4.50 -1.91 -3.66
CA TYR A 22 -4.47 -0.89 -4.68
C TYR A 22 -3.51 0.21 -4.23
N ALA A 23 -2.74 0.77 -5.17
CA ALA A 23 -1.78 1.84 -4.92
C ALA A 23 -2.13 3.05 -5.79
N GLY A 24 -3.36 3.54 -5.62
CA GLY A 24 -3.93 4.67 -6.35
C GLY A 24 -3.96 5.95 -5.52
N MET A 25 -4.66 6.95 -6.04
CA MET A 25 -4.76 8.26 -5.40
C MET A 25 -5.54 8.24 -4.08
N ASP A 26 -6.43 7.27 -3.87
CA ASP A 26 -7.16 7.16 -2.61
C ASP A 26 -6.24 6.67 -1.48
N GLU A 27 -5.36 5.70 -1.75
CA GLU A 27 -4.33 5.26 -0.81
C GLU A 27 -3.27 6.34 -0.59
N ALA A 28 -2.92 7.08 -1.64
CA ALA A 28 -2.02 8.23 -1.51
C ALA A 28 -2.59 9.31 -0.60
N LYS A 29 -3.89 9.64 -0.70
CA LYS A 29 -4.54 10.59 0.20
C LYS A 29 -4.54 10.08 1.64
N ALA A 30 -4.86 8.80 1.85
CA ALA A 30 -4.81 8.19 3.17
C ALA A 30 -3.39 8.22 3.76
N PHE A 31 -2.36 7.98 2.94
CA PHE A 31 -0.95 8.12 3.33
C PHE A 31 -0.61 9.55 3.74
N LEU A 32 -1.01 10.55 2.95
CA LEU A 32 -0.79 11.96 3.30
C LEU A 32 -1.43 12.31 4.66
N ASP A 33 -2.63 11.78 4.94
CA ASP A 33 -3.36 12.06 6.17
C ASP A 33 -2.78 11.32 7.39
N ALA A 34 -2.25 10.11 7.20
CA ALA A 34 -1.72 9.27 8.28
C ALA A 34 -0.25 9.58 8.60
N GLU A 35 0.58 9.73 7.57
CA GLU A 35 2.03 9.74 7.67
C GLU A 35 2.62 11.14 7.55
N ILE A 36 2.18 11.92 6.55
CA ILE A 36 2.78 13.22 6.24
C ILE A 36 2.21 14.34 7.11
N LYS A 37 0.89 14.46 7.23
CA LYS A 37 0.21 15.49 8.04
C LYS A 37 0.81 16.89 7.80
N ASP A 38 1.31 17.52 8.86
CA ASP A 38 1.88 18.88 8.85
C ASP A 38 3.39 18.91 8.51
N GLN A 39 3.97 17.80 8.07
CA GLN A 39 5.41 17.70 7.76
C GLN A 39 5.78 18.19 6.36
N SER A 40 4.79 18.53 5.52
CA SER A 40 5.02 19.04 4.18
C SER A 40 4.93 20.56 4.12
N THR A 41 5.80 21.17 3.31
CA THR A 41 5.73 22.59 2.97
C THR A 41 4.76 22.87 1.82
N LEU A 42 4.29 21.83 1.13
CA LEU A 42 3.31 21.94 0.04
C LEU A 42 1.90 22.06 0.61
N ASP A 43 1.05 22.81 -0.09
CA ASP A 43 -0.38 22.78 0.15
C ASP A 43 -0.99 21.43 -0.29
N ARG A 44 -2.24 21.17 0.11
CA ARG A 44 -2.86 19.86 -0.16
C ARG A 44 -2.91 19.53 -1.66
N ALA A 45 -3.17 20.53 -2.51
CA ALA A 45 -3.20 20.34 -3.95
C ALA A 45 -1.81 19.94 -4.49
N GLY A 46 -0.74 20.59 -4.00
CA GLY A 46 0.63 20.24 -4.33
C GLY A 46 1.02 18.84 -3.86
N GLN A 47 0.63 18.46 -2.65
CA GLN A 47 0.87 17.11 -2.12
C GLN A 47 0.19 16.03 -2.98
N GLU A 48 -1.08 16.21 -3.34
CA GLU A 48 -1.80 15.26 -4.19
C GLU A 48 -1.21 15.18 -5.61
N ALA A 49 -0.75 16.31 -6.16
CA ALA A 49 -0.08 16.33 -7.45
C ALA A 49 1.26 15.58 -7.42
N GLU A 50 2.03 15.72 -6.33
CA GLU A 50 3.28 14.98 -6.13
C GLU A 50 3.03 13.47 -5.98
N MET A 51 1.99 13.07 -5.23
CA MET A 51 1.60 11.66 -5.14
C MET A 51 1.17 11.09 -6.48
N GLN A 52 0.42 11.85 -7.28
CA GLN A 52 0.06 11.44 -8.64
C GLN A 52 1.30 11.24 -9.51
N TRP A 53 2.31 12.11 -9.37
CA TRP A 53 3.59 11.95 -10.05
C TRP A 53 4.31 10.66 -9.64
N PHE A 54 4.34 10.32 -8.35
CA PHE A 54 4.92 9.06 -7.87
C PHE A 54 4.18 7.84 -8.43
N ILE A 55 2.85 7.85 -8.42
CA ILE A 55 2.02 6.76 -8.99
C ILE A 55 2.32 6.57 -10.47
N ASP A 56 2.41 7.66 -11.23
CA ASP A 56 2.69 7.59 -12.66
C ASP A 56 4.11 7.11 -12.94
N ALA A 57 5.10 7.57 -12.17
CA ALA A 57 6.48 7.13 -12.26
C ALA A 57 6.65 5.65 -11.86
N ALA A 58 5.79 5.12 -10.99
CA ALA A 58 5.85 3.74 -10.53
C ALA A 58 5.30 2.71 -11.55
N LYS A 59 4.50 3.14 -12.53
CA LYS A 59 3.85 2.26 -13.53
C LYS A 59 4.79 1.26 -14.22
N PRO A 60 6.03 1.60 -14.63
CA PRO A 60 6.94 0.66 -15.28
C PRO A 60 7.41 -0.49 -14.38
N PHE A 61 7.26 -0.35 -13.05
CA PHE A 61 7.76 -1.30 -12.06
C PHE A 61 6.69 -2.27 -11.53
N VAL A 62 5.45 -2.15 -12.02
CA VAL A 62 4.35 -3.03 -11.61
C VAL A 62 4.70 -4.49 -11.92
N GLY A 63 4.61 -5.35 -10.92
CA GLY A 63 4.91 -6.78 -11.02
C GLY A 63 6.39 -7.15 -10.84
N MET A 64 7.26 -6.18 -10.53
CA MET A 64 8.65 -6.45 -10.16
C MET A 64 8.78 -6.77 -8.68
N ASP A 65 9.67 -7.70 -8.33
CA ASP A 65 10.16 -7.89 -6.95
C ASP A 65 11.38 -6.98 -6.76
N ILE A 66 11.21 -5.92 -5.95
CA ILE A 66 12.24 -4.91 -5.68
C ILE A 66 12.79 -5.15 -4.28
N LYS A 67 14.10 -5.43 -4.19
CA LYS A 67 14.80 -5.62 -2.91
C LYS A 67 15.71 -4.44 -2.63
N VAL A 68 15.43 -3.74 -1.53
CA VAL A 68 16.24 -2.62 -1.06
C VAL A 68 17.11 -3.10 0.10
N VAL A 69 18.41 -2.82 0.02
CA VAL A 69 19.35 -3.10 1.13
C VAL A 69 19.34 -1.87 2.03
N SER A 70 18.88 -2.06 3.27
CA SER A 70 18.82 -1.00 4.26
C SER A 70 19.76 -1.28 5.43
N GLU A 71 20.34 -0.23 6.01
CA GLU A 71 21.08 -0.31 7.27
C GLU A 71 20.12 -0.62 8.44
N THR A 72 20.60 -1.32 9.47
CA THR A 72 19.83 -1.63 10.69
C THR A 72 19.71 -0.41 11.62
N ILE A 73 19.08 0.66 11.13
CA ILE A 73 18.70 1.83 11.92
C ILE A 73 17.18 1.87 12.09
N THR A 74 16.71 2.49 13.18
CA THR A 74 15.28 2.52 13.53
C THR A 74 14.40 3.12 12.45
N THR A 75 14.91 4.09 11.69
CA THR A 75 14.17 4.72 10.59
C THR A 75 13.92 3.73 9.45
N HIS A 76 14.95 2.99 9.02
CA HIS A 76 14.77 1.99 7.97
C HIS A 76 13.89 0.82 8.41
N GLU A 77 13.90 0.45 9.70
CA GLU A 77 12.94 -0.52 10.22
C GLU A 77 11.49 -0.04 10.09
N TYR A 78 11.25 1.24 10.38
CA TYR A 78 9.93 1.84 10.21
C TYR A 78 9.50 1.84 8.74
N GLU A 79 10.36 2.34 7.85
CA GLU A 79 10.12 2.41 6.41
C GLU A 79 9.80 1.03 5.83
N SER A 80 10.59 0.00 6.18
CA SER A 80 10.40 -1.36 5.67
C SER A 80 9.14 -2.05 6.20
N LYS A 81 8.64 -1.69 7.39
CA LYS A 81 7.49 -2.36 8.02
C LYS A 81 6.17 -1.62 7.79
N THR A 82 6.25 -0.32 7.50
CA THR A 82 5.08 0.57 7.49
C THR A 82 4.82 1.13 6.10
N LEU A 83 5.85 1.42 5.31
CA LEU A 83 5.73 2.11 4.02
C LEU A 83 5.95 1.19 2.81
N ALA A 84 6.49 -0.02 3.01
CA ALA A 84 6.86 -0.99 1.97
C ALA A 84 5.88 -2.16 1.84
#